data_AF-A0A6N6LLJ6-F1
#
_entry.id   AF-A0A6N6LLJ6-F1
#
_cell.length_a   1.000
_cell.length_b   1.000
_cell.length_c   1.000
_cell.angle_alpha   90.00
_cell.angle_beta   90.00
_cell.angle_gamma   90.00
#
_symmetry.space_group_name_H-M   'P 1'
#
loop_
_entity.id
_entity.type
_entity.pdbx_description
1 polymer ?
#
loop_
_entity_poly.entity_id
_entity_poly.type
_entity_poly.pdbx_seq_one_letter_code
_entity_poly.pdbx_strand_id
1 'polypeptide(L)'
;MRILNYSGQDCLIFFKDKYENTIFKQVLKNGENELKICKFGEFYENLEKKRFYVYAGEGNLEYTDSLKAYDFYNLNVFLLDEVLNKINIKIPKNDKKLINDFLEVYEINANKGYLYINPPFFEKKEQELLRSENGKA
;
A
#
# COMPACT_ATOMS: atom_id res chain seq x y z
N MET A 1 -7.67 8.41 10.58
CA MET A 1 -8.06 8.94 9.27
C MET A 1 -6.81 9.44 8.57
N ARG A 2 -6.88 9.76 7.28
CA ARG A 2 -5.81 10.42 6.51
C ARG A 2 -6.43 11.32 5.45
N ILE A 3 -5.79 12.44 5.17
CA ILE A 3 -6.19 13.34 4.08
C ILE A 3 -5.73 12.72 2.76
N LEU A 4 -6.66 12.57 1.82
CA LEU A 4 -6.40 12.22 0.43
C LEU A 4 -6.71 13.43 -0.46
N ASN A 5 -5.74 13.79 -1.31
CA ASN A 5 -5.86 14.84 -2.31
C ASN A 5 -6.38 14.24 -3.62
N TYR A 6 -7.62 14.59 -3.99
CA TYR A 6 -8.30 14.06 -5.17
C TYR A 6 -8.36 15.09 -6.30
N SER A 7 -7.71 14.76 -7.42
CA SER A 7 -7.78 15.54 -8.65
C SER A 7 -8.83 14.95 -9.60
N GLY A 8 -10.09 15.33 -9.43
CA GLY A 8 -11.18 14.86 -10.29
C GLY A 8 -12.49 15.60 -10.07
N GLN A 9 -13.56 15.15 -10.74
CA GLN A 9 -14.91 15.65 -10.48
C GLN A 9 -15.50 14.95 -9.25
N ASP A 10 -16.26 15.70 -8.46
CA ASP A 10 -16.94 15.18 -7.29
C ASP A 10 -17.71 13.89 -7.62
N CYS A 11 -17.48 12.83 -6.85
CA CYS A 11 -18.12 11.54 -7.11
C CYS A 11 -18.51 10.82 -5.82
N LEU A 12 -19.49 9.92 -5.92
CA LEU A 12 -19.89 9.08 -4.81
C LEU A 12 -18.91 7.90 -4.67
N ILE A 13 -18.37 7.72 -3.47
CA ILE A 13 -17.48 6.62 -3.12
C ILE A 13 -18.11 5.74 -2.03
N PHE A 14 -17.79 4.45 -2.10
CA PHE A 14 -18.23 3.41 -1.18
C PHE A 14 -16.99 2.85 -0.49
N PHE A 15 -16.98 2.89 0.84
CA PHE A 15 -15.97 2.19 1.62
C PHE A 15 -16.43 0.75 1.86
N LYS A 16 -15.65 -0.22 1.41
CA LYS A 16 -16.00 -1.64 1.41
C LYS A 16 -15.01 -2.49 2.18
N ASP A 17 -15.50 -3.58 2.76
CA ASP A 17 -14.67 -4.64 3.34
C ASP A 17 -14.16 -5.62 2.27
N LYS A 18 -13.38 -6.62 2.71
CA LYS A 18 -12.81 -7.66 1.85
C LYS A 18 -13.85 -8.59 1.19
N TYR A 19 -15.10 -8.54 1.64
CA TYR A 19 -16.23 -9.30 1.10
C TYR A 19 -17.15 -8.41 0.24
N GLU A 20 -16.70 -7.20 -0.07
CA GLU A 20 -17.42 -6.17 -0.85
C GLU A 20 -18.68 -5.60 -0.18
N ASN A 21 -18.87 -5.84 1.13
CA ASN A 21 -19.95 -5.20 1.87
C ASN A 21 -19.64 -3.71 2.03
N THR A 22 -20.62 -2.86 1.72
CA THR A 22 -20.48 -1.42 1.94
C THR A 22 -20.62 -1.11 3.42
N ILE A 23 -19.57 -0.55 4.01
CA ILE A 23 -19.55 -0.10 5.41
C ILE A 23 -20.18 1.28 5.50
N PHE A 24 -19.78 2.20 4.61
CA PHE A 24 -20.38 3.52 4.48
C PHE A 24 -20.14 4.11 3.08
N LYS A 25 -20.82 5.22 2.77
CA LYS A 25 -20.66 5.98 1.54
C LYS A 25 -20.49 7.46 1.84
N GLN A 26 -19.75 8.16 0.99
CA GLN A 26 -19.59 9.61 1.07
C GLN A 26 -19.24 10.20 -0.30
N VAL A 27 -19.28 11.52 -0.41
CA VAL A 27 -18.83 12.23 -1.62
C VAL A 27 -17.33 12.47 -1.50
N LEU A 28 -16.59 12.05 -2.52
CA LEU A 28 -15.20 12.42 -2.74
C LEU A 28 -15.19 13.72 -3.53
N LYS A 29 -14.72 14.81 -2.93
CA LYS A 29 -14.68 16.14 -3.53
C LYS A 29 -13.33 16.39 -4.20
N ASN A 30 -13.27 17.31 -5.17
CA ASN A 30 -12.00 17.82 -5.65
C ASN A 30 -11.18 18.46 -4.50
N GLY A 31 -9.90 18.13 -4.40
CA GLY A 31 -8.99 18.57 -3.34
C GLY A 31 -8.92 17.62 -2.14
N GLU A 32 -8.80 18.18 -0.94
CA GLU A 32 -8.55 17.42 0.28
C GLU A 32 -9.80 16.74 0.84
N ASN A 33 -9.69 15.45 1.14
CA ASN A 33 -10.75 14.65 1.74
C ASN A 33 -10.21 13.83 2.91
N GLU A 34 -10.83 13.93 4.09
CA GLU A 34 -10.48 13.09 5.21
C GLU A 34 -11.12 11.70 5.06
N LEU A 35 -10.29 10.67 4.86
CA LEU A 35 -10.72 9.30 4.61
C LEU A 35 -10.22 8.34 5.70
N LYS A 36 -10.91 7.22 5.88
CA LYS A 36 -10.48 6.14 6.76
C LYS A 36 -9.34 5.39 6.08
N ILE A 37 -8.29 5.08 6.84
CA ILE A 37 -7.20 4.23 6.39
C ILE A 37 -7.74 2.81 6.17
N CYS A 38 -7.43 2.25 5.00
CA CYS A 38 -7.76 0.88 4.63
C CYS A 38 -6.94 -0.10 5.46
N LYS A 39 -7.62 -1.03 6.12
CA LYS A 39 -7.01 -2.24 6.68
C LYS A 39 -6.89 -3.32 5.60
N PHE A 40 -6.30 -4.46 5.97
CA PHE A 40 -6.18 -5.62 5.09
C PHE A 40 -7.51 -5.99 4.42
N GLY A 41 -7.53 -5.89 3.08
CA GLY A 41 -8.69 -6.17 2.23
C GLY A 41 -9.80 -5.11 2.22
N GLU A 42 -9.68 -4.00 2.96
CA GLU A 42 -10.60 -2.86 2.84
C GLU A 42 -10.19 -1.97 1.65
N PHE A 43 -11.16 -1.36 0.97
CA PHE A 43 -10.91 -0.47 -0.16
C PHE A 43 -12.05 0.55 -0.35
N TYR A 44 -11.75 1.60 -1.09
CA TYR A 44 -12.78 2.49 -1.62
C TYR A 44 -13.06 2.15 -3.08
N GLU A 45 -14.32 2.30 -3.48
CA GLU A 45 -14.77 2.09 -4.86
C GLU A 45 -15.74 3.20 -5.26
N ASN A 46 -15.63 3.72 -6.48
CA ASN A 46 -16.59 4.68 -7.02
C ASN A 46 -17.69 3.98 -7.85
N LEU A 47 -18.66 4.75 -8.36
CA LEU A 47 -19.74 4.23 -9.22
C LEU A 47 -19.24 3.58 -10.52
N GLU A 48 -18.05 3.93 -10.99
CA GLU A 48 -17.40 3.34 -12.18
C GLU A 48 -16.61 2.07 -11.84
N LYS A 49 -16.72 1.54 -10.62
CA LYS A 49 -15.94 0.40 -10.10
C LYS A 49 -14.42 0.62 -10.09
N LYS A 50 -13.96 1.87 -10.10
CA LYS A 50 -12.54 2.19 -9.87
C LYS A 50 -12.25 2.09 -8.39
N ARG A 51 -11.24 1.27 -8.05
CA ARG A 51 -10.80 1.02 -6.68
C ARG A 51 -9.60 1.87 -6.32
N PHE A 52 -9.54 2.30 -5.07
CA PHE A 52 -8.39 2.98 -4.50
C PHE A 52 -8.26 2.69 -3.00
N TYR A 53 -7.08 2.97 -2.45
CA TYR A 53 -6.64 2.49 -1.15
C TYR A 53 -5.99 3.63 -0.35
N VAL A 54 -6.53 3.90 0.82
CA VAL A 54 -5.99 4.94 1.71
C VAL A 54 -5.01 4.28 2.66
N TYR A 55 -3.72 4.43 2.41
CA TYR A 55 -2.67 3.86 3.25
C TYR A 55 -2.35 4.73 4.46
N ALA A 56 -1.85 4.11 5.53
CA ALA A 56 -1.22 4.85 6.61
C ALA A 56 0.06 5.55 6.11
N GLY A 57 0.63 6.43 6.93
CA GLY A 57 1.82 7.20 6.60
C GLY A 57 1.66 8.68 6.89
N GLU A 58 2.73 9.43 6.65
CA GLU A 58 2.81 10.86 6.94
C GLU A 58 2.36 11.71 5.74
N GLY A 59 1.86 12.92 6.02
CA GLY A 59 1.38 13.87 5.02
C GLY A 59 0.11 13.43 4.26
N ASN A 60 -0.31 14.30 3.34
CA ASN A 60 -1.49 14.08 2.49
C ASN A 60 -1.19 13.03 1.40
N LEU A 61 -2.10 12.09 1.20
CA LEU A 61 -1.96 11.05 0.17
C LEU A 61 -2.49 11.59 -1.17
N GLU A 62 -1.66 11.58 -2.20
CA GLU A 62 -2.11 11.88 -3.56
C GLU A 62 -2.96 10.72 -4.12
N TYR A 63 -4.08 11.04 -4.77
CA TYR A 63 -4.99 10.02 -5.30
C TYR A 63 -4.30 9.07 -6.28
N THR A 64 -3.33 9.53 -7.07
CA THR A 64 -2.56 8.69 -8.00
C THR A 64 -1.79 7.58 -7.29
N ASP A 65 -1.29 7.85 -6.09
CA ASP A 65 -0.52 6.89 -5.28
C ASP A 65 -1.43 5.89 -4.54
N SER A 66 -2.75 6.15 -4.56
CA SER A 66 -3.77 5.31 -3.94
C SER A 66 -4.38 4.26 -4.89
N LEU A 67 -4.03 4.27 -6.18
CA LEU A 67 -4.68 3.44 -7.21
C LEU A 67 -4.22 1.98 -7.22
N LYS A 68 -3.04 1.70 -6.67
CA LYS A 68 -2.45 0.36 -6.65
C LYS A 68 -2.71 -0.32 -5.31
N ALA A 69 -3.09 -1.60 -5.36
CA ALA A 69 -3.33 -2.43 -4.18
C ALA A 69 -2.03 -3.04 -3.64
N TYR A 70 -1.41 -2.37 -2.68
CA TYR A 70 -0.29 -2.89 -1.88
C TYR A 70 -0.78 -3.70 -0.68
N ASP A 71 -0.22 -4.90 -0.51
CA ASP A 71 -0.45 -5.80 0.62
C ASP A 71 0.72 -6.78 0.72
N PHE A 72 1.38 -6.80 1.88
CA PHE A 72 2.60 -7.61 2.10
C PHE A 72 2.40 -8.79 3.06
N TYR A 73 1.16 -9.20 3.31
CA TYR A 73 0.88 -10.35 4.18
C TYR A 73 1.67 -11.60 3.77
N ASN A 74 1.69 -11.89 2.46
CA ASN A 74 2.35 -13.07 1.89
C ASN A 74 3.78 -12.79 1.39
N LEU A 75 4.38 -11.63 1.70
CA LEU A 75 5.74 -11.33 1.25
C LEU A 75 6.74 -12.28 1.92
N ASN A 76 7.49 -13.01 1.11
CA ASN A 76 8.57 -13.87 1.55
C ASN A 76 9.86 -13.05 1.76
N VAL A 77 10.18 -12.79 3.02
CA VAL A 77 11.33 -11.96 3.42
C VAL A 77 12.67 -12.61 3.05
N PHE A 78 12.75 -13.94 3.07
CA PHE A 78 13.96 -14.65 2.65
C PHE A 78 14.25 -14.41 1.16
N LEU A 79 13.24 -14.54 0.30
CA LEU A 79 13.42 -14.26 -1.14
C LEU A 79 13.73 -12.79 -1.42
N LEU A 80 13.16 -11.88 -0.63
CA LEU A 80 13.49 -10.45 -0.70
C LEU A 80 14.97 -10.21 -0.34
N ASP A 81 15.48 -10.79 0.75
CA ASP A 81 16.88 -10.69 1.16
C ASP A 81 17.85 -11.20 0.08
N GLU A 82 17.54 -12.35 -0.53
CA GLU A 82 18.32 -12.90 -1.63
C GLU A 82 18.35 -11.98 -2.85
N VAL A 83 17.22 -11.33 -3.18
CA VAL A 83 17.13 -10.33 -4.26
C VAL A 83 17.96 -9.09 -3.96
N LEU A 84 17.89 -8.57 -2.73
CA LEU A 84 18.66 -7.39 -2.30
C LEU A 84 20.17 -7.67 -2.34
N ASN A 85 20.58 -8.88 -1.96
CA ASN A 85 21.96 -9.36 -2.06
C ASN A 85 22.38 -9.79 -3.48
N LYS A 86 21.53 -9.58 -4.48
CA LYS A 86 21.78 -9.90 -5.91
C LYS A 86 22.13 -11.37 -6.15
N ILE A 87 21.59 -12.27 -5.33
CA ILE A 87 21.79 -13.70 -5.49
C ILE A 87 20.90 -14.17 -6.65
N ASN A 88 21.50 -14.85 -7.62
CA ASN A 88 20.80 -15.30 -8.81
C ASN A 88 19.95 -16.54 -8.51
N ILE A 89 18.74 -16.31 -7.98
CA ILE A 89 17.77 -17.36 -7.66
C ILE A 89 16.55 -17.31 -8.58
N LYS A 90 15.89 -18.46 -8.76
CA LYS A 90 14.61 -18.53 -9.47
C LYS A 90 13.48 -18.14 -8.52
N ILE A 91 12.84 -17.01 -8.81
CA ILE A 91 11.75 -16.46 -7.98
C ILE A 91 10.39 -16.81 -8.62
N PRO A 92 9.42 -17.35 -7.84
CA PRO A 92 8.06 -17.54 -8.33
C PRO A 92 7.41 -16.21 -8.74
N LYS A 93 6.51 -16.25 -9.73
CA LYS A 93 5.88 -15.04 -10.29
C LYS A 93 5.17 -14.17 -9.22
N ASN A 94 4.50 -14.83 -8.27
CA ASN A 94 3.75 -14.13 -7.22
C ASN A 94 4.71 -13.42 -6.24
N ASP A 95 5.76 -14.10 -5.79
CA ASP A 95 6.80 -13.51 -4.94
C ASP A 95 7.50 -12.36 -5.66
N LYS A 96 7.82 -12.51 -6.95
CA LYS A 96 8.44 -11.45 -7.76
C LYS A 96 7.58 -10.20 -7.79
N LYS A 97 6.25 -10.35 -7.92
CA LYS A 97 5.33 -9.21 -7.88
C LYS A 97 5.37 -8.53 -6.51
N LEU A 98 5.25 -9.29 -5.42
CA LEU A 98 5.25 -8.74 -4.06
C LEU A 98 6.58 -8.06 -3.71
N ILE A 99 7.71 -8.63 -4.14
CA ILE A 99 9.03 -8.02 -3.97
C ILE A 99 9.11 -6.69 -4.72
N ASN A 100 8.70 -6.65 -5.99
CA ASN A 100 8.70 -5.41 -6.75
C ASN A 100 7.76 -4.35 -6.13
N ASP A 101 6.56 -4.77 -5.72
CA ASP A 101 5.60 -3.90 -5.05
C ASP A 101 6.18 -3.34 -3.73
N PHE A 102 6.96 -4.14 -3.00
CA PHE A 102 7.62 -3.72 -1.76
C PHE A 102 8.76 -2.71 -2.03
N LEU A 103 9.60 -2.96 -3.03
CA LEU A 103 10.66 -2.05 -3.45
C LEU A 103 10.13 -0.72 -3.98
N GLU A 104 9.01 -0.74 -4.71
CA GLU A 104 8.31 0.47 -5.18
C GLU A 104 7.83 1.33 -4.01
N VAL A 105 7.29 0.72 -2.95
CA VAL A 105 6.90 1.44 -1.73
C VAL A 105 8.12 2.10 -1.06
N TYR A 106 9.26 1.41 -1.00
CA TYR A 106 10.51 2.00 -0.52
C TYR A 106 10.95 3.20 -1.36
N GLU A 107 10.93 3.07 -2.69
CA GLU A 107 11.32 4.15 -3.59
C GLU A 107 10.39 5.37 -3.44
N ILE A 108 9.09 5.15 -3.35
CA ILE A 108 8.09 6.20 -3.10
C ILE A 108 8.39 6.90 -1.77
N ASN A 109 8.61 6.16 -0.70
CA ASN A 109 8.89 6.72 0.62
C ASN A 109 10.24 7.47 0.64
N ALA A 110 11.27 6.92 0.01
CA ALA A 110 12.58 7.55 -0.11
C ALA A 110 12.51 8.87 -0.89
N ASN A 111 11.76 8.92 -2.00
CA ASN A 111 11.56 10.13 -2.80
C ASN A 111 10.80 11.23 -2.02
N LYS A 112 9.92 10.85 -1.10
CA LYS A 112 9.23 11.78 -0.21
C LYS A 112 10.08 12.20 0.99
N GLY A 113 11.05 11.38 1.40
CA GLY A 113 11.95 11.64 2.52
C GLY A 113 11.37 11.27 3.89
N TYR A 114 10.22 10.58 3.93
CA TYR A 114 9.52 10.15 5.13
C TYR A 114 8.64 8.93 4.81
N LEU A 115 8.03 8.30 5.83
CA LEU A 115 7.13 7.15 5.64
C LEU A 115 5.79 7.59 5.04
N TYR A 116 5.79 7.91 3.74
CA TYR A 116 4.66 8.49 3.02
C TYR A 116 3.53 7.48 2.80
N ILE A 117 3.82 6.26 2.39
CA ILE A 117 2.84 5.17 2.29
C ILE A 117 3.32 4.00 3.14
N ASN A 118 2.44 3.56 4.03
CA ASN A 118 2.62 2.39 4.88
C ASN A 118 1.45 1.42 4.69
N PRO A 119 1.52 0.56 3.65
CA PRO A 119 0.50 -0.45 3.40
C PRO A 119 0.48 -1.55 4.48
N PRO A 120 -0.61 -2.35 4.54
CA PRO A 120 -0.69 -3.47 5.46
C PRO A 120 0.55 -4.37 5.41
N PHE A 121 1.10 -4.67 6.59
CA PHE A 121 2.27 -5.52 6.82
C PHE A 121 3.63 -4.96 6.37
N PHE A 122 3.71 -3.74 5.82
CA PHE A 122 4.98 -3.17 5.34
C PHE A 122 6.06 -3.07 6.44
N GLU A 123 5.80 -2.31 7.52
CA GLU A 123 6.76 -2.16 8.64
C GLU A 123 7.11 -3.51 9.30
N LYS A 124 6.14 -4.42 9.40
CA LYS A 124 6.39 -5.76 9.97
C LYS A 124 7.41 -6.52 9.12
N LYS A 125 7.30 -6.44 7.79
CA LYS A 125 8.21 -7.10 6.85
C LYS A 125 9.58 -6.45 6.83
N GLU A 126 9.64 -5.13 6.95
CA GLU A 126 10.91 -4.41 7.16
C GLU A 126 11.61 -4.88 8.45
N GLN A 127 10.90 -4.97 9.57
CA GLN A 127 11.47 -5.47 10.82
C GLN A 127 11.92 -6.93 10.73
N GLU A 128 11.18 -7.80 10.03
CA GLU A 128 11.58 -9.17 9.75
C GLU A 128 12.90 -9.21 8.95
N LEU A 129 13.04 -8.36 7.93
CA LEU A 129 14.25 -8.26 7.10
C LEU A 129 15.47 -7.82 7.90
N LEU A 130 15.34 -6.76 8.71
CA LEU A 130 16.43 -6.26 9.56
C LEU A 130 16.87 -7.30 10.62
N ARG A 131 15.95 -8.14 11.11
CA ARG A 131 16.30 -9.22 12.04
C ARG A 131 17.04 -10.36 11.34
N SER A 132 16.70 -10.68 10.09
CA SER A 132 17.43 -11.70 9.33
C SER A 132 18.87 -11.31 9.01
N GLU A 133 19.18 -10.02 8.87
CA GLU A 133 20.57 -9.55 8.72
C GLU A 133 21.37 -9.71 10.02
N ASN A 134 20.78 -9.35 11.16
CA ASN A 134 21.44 -9.41 12.47
C ASN A 134 21.64 -10.84 13.03
N GLY A 135 21.01 -11.85 12.42
CA GLY A 135 21.17 -13.26 12.76
C GLY A 135 22.27 -14.00 11.98
N LYS A 136 22.96 -13.33 11.05
CA LYS A 136 24.10 -13.86 10.27
C LYS A 136 25.45 -13.51 10.94
N ALA A 137 25.55 -13.67 12.26
CA ALA A 137 26.78 -13.50 13.04
C ALA A 137 27.32 -14.86 13.54
#